data_AF-A0A917RAF6-F1
#
_entry.id   AF-A0A917RAF6-F1
#
_cell.length_a   1.000
_cell.length_b   1.000
_cell.length_c   1.000
_cell.angle_alpha   90.00
_cell.angle_beta   90.00
_cell.angle_gamma   90.00
#
_symmetry.space_group_name_H-M   'P 1'
#
loop_
_entity.id
_entity.type
_entity.pdbx_description
1 polymer ?
#
loop_
_entity_poly.entity_id
_entity_poly.type
_entity_poly.pdbx_seq_one_letter_code
_entity_poly.pdbx_strand_id
1 'polypeptide(L)'
;MAVLAAVDHGRPRRVLSLGEVKWDRVMGAEHVARLRRARDLLTARGYDTRDTVLTCYSGAGFTRELGAEAGSGVRLVTLDDLYT
;
A
#
# COMPACT_ATOMS: atom_id res chain seq x y z
N MET A 1 7.07 2.82 2.71
CA MET A 1 6.73 4.25 2.62
C MET A 1 5.32 4.47 3.17
N ALA A 2 5.03 5.62 3.76
CA ALA A 2 3.68 5.99 4.20
C ALA A 2 3.36 7.44 3.78
N VAL A 3 2.13 7.69 3.36
CA VAL A 3 1.62 9.02 3.01
C VAL A 3 0.55 9.40 4.02
N LEU A 4 0.69 10.58 4.61
CA LEU A 4 -0.22 11.09 5.63
C LEU A 4 -1.01 12.26 5.06
N ALA A 5 -2.27 12.37 5.47
CA ALA A 5 -3.05 13.57 5.19
C ALA A 5 -2.47 14.77 5.95
N ALA A 6 -2.82 15.97 5.48
CA ALA A 6 -2.64 17.19 6.27
C ALA A 6 -3.32 17.02 7.65
N VAL A 7 -2.75 17.67 8.66
CA VAL A 7 -3.28 17.60 10.02
C VAL A 7 -4.58 18.40 10.11
N ASP A 8 -5.62 17.79 10.67
CA ASP A 8 -6.89 18.43 11.01
C ASP A 8 -7.06 18.39 12.54
N HIS A 9 -7.20 19.54 13.17
CA HIS A 9 -7.27 19.64 14.63
C HIS A 9 -8.58 19.03 15.14
N GLY A 10 -8.46 18.08 16.07
CA GLY A 10 -9.60 17.36 16.64
C GLY A 10 -9.98 16.08 15.89
N ARG A 11 -9.23 15.68 14.85
CA ARG A 11 -9.40 14.37 14.19
C ARG A 11 -8.15 13.50 14.29
N PRO A 12 -8.33 12.16 14.34
CA PRO A 12 -7.22 11.22 14.15
C PRO A 12 -6.48 11.52 12.84
N ARG A 13 -5.14 11.46 12.88
CA ARG A 13 -4.32 11.67 11.68
C ARG A 13 -4.57 10.54 10.69
N ARG A 14 -4.92 10.89 9.45
CA ARG A 14 -5.25 9.92 8.39
C ARG A 14 -4.01 9.42 7.67
N VAL A 15 -3.95 8.10 7.44
CA VAL A 15 -2.97 7.45 6.57
C VAL A 15 -3.61 7.25 5.21
N LEU A 16 -3.13 7.96 4.20
CA LEU A 16 -3.68 7.91 2.85
C LEU A 16 -3.18 6.68 2.08
N SER A 17 -1.91 6.35 2.24
CA SER A 17 -1.30 5.22 1.54
C SER A 17 -0.17 4.59 2.33
N LEU A 18 -0.02 3.27 2.17
CA LEU A 18 1.14 2.50 2.61
C LEU A 18 1.73 1.78 1.40
N GLY A 19 3.02 2.03 1.16
CA GLY A 19 3.71 1.57 -0.04
C GLY A 19 4.92 0.68 0.26
N GLU A 20 5.11 -0.35 -0.57
CA GLU A 20 6.34 -1.12 -0.67
C GLU A 20 6.89 -1.11 -2.11
N VAL A 21 8.21 -1.03 -2.25
CA VAL A 21 8.91 -1.07 -3.53
C VAL A 21 9.93 -2.21 -3.59
N LYS A 22 10.02 -2.87 -4.75
CA LYS A 22 11.05 -3.85 -5.12
C LYS A 22 11.46 -3.66 -6.57
N TRP A 23 12.75 -3.66 -6.84
CA TRP A 23 13.27 -3.48 -8.21
C TRP A 23 13.37 -4.80 -8.98
N ASP A 24 13.92 -5.82 -8.32
CA ASP A 24 14.40 -7.07 -8.93
C ASP A 24 13.58 -8.30 -8.51
N ARG A 25 12.40 -8.11 -7.92
CA ARG A 25 11.60 -9.19 -7.33
C ARG A 25 10.15 -9.15 -7.78
N VAL A 26 9.66 -10.28 -8.29
CA VAL A 26 8.23 -10.52 -8.46
C VAL A 26 7.57 -10.50 -7.09
N MET A 27 6.65 -9.57 -6.86
CA MET A 27 5.97 -9.45 -5.57
C MET A 27 4.73 -10.35 -5.54
N GLY A 28 4.58 -11.14 -4.47
CA GLY A 28 3.39 -11.94 -4.17
C GLY A 28 2.54 -11.39 -3.02
N ALA A 29 1.44 -12.09 -2.71
CA ALA A 29 0.45 -11.72 -1.70
C ALA A 29 1.03 -11.47 -0.30
N GLU A 30 2.17 -12.07 0.04
CA GLU A 30 2.86 -11.84 1.31
C GLU A 30 3.30 -10.39 1.51
N HIS A 31 3.61 -9.66 0.43
CA HIS A 31 3.99 -8.26 0.50
C HIS A 31 2.79 -7.40 0.90
N VAL A 32 1.62 -7.65 0.32
CA VAL A 32 0.38 -6.98 0.73
C VAL A 32 -0.03 -7.39 2.14
N ALA A 33 0.13 -8.67 2.53
CA ALA A 33 -0.14 -9.11 3.89
C ALA A 33 0.69 -8.34 4.93
N ARG A 34 1.96 -8.04 4.62
CA ARG A 34 2.80 -7.21 5.48
C ARG A 34 2.31 -5.76 5.56
N LEU A 35 1.86 -5.17 4.45
CA LEU A 35 1.27 -3.84 4.43
C LEU A 35 -0.06 -3.79 5.21
N ARG A 36 -0.90 -4.83 5.11
CA ARG A 36 -2.12 -4.98 5.92
C ARG A 36 -1.79 -4.99 7.41
N ARG A 37 -0.82 -5.80 7.82
CA ARG A 37 -0.35 -5.84 9.21
C ARG A 37 0.16 -4.47 9.68
N ALA A 38 0.91 -3.75 8.85
CA ALA A 38 1.38 -2.41 9.17
C ALA A 38 0.22 -1.41 9.33
N ARG A 39 -0.81 -1.48 8.47
CA ARG A 39 -2.04 -0.69 8.59
C ARG A 39 -2.73 -0.95 9.92
N ASP A 40 -2.93 -2.23 10.26
CA ASP A 40 -3.64 -2.61 11.48
C ASP A 40 -2.90 -2.14 12.74
N LEU A 41 -1.56 -2.15 12.72
CA LEU A 41 -0.74 -1.57 13.80
C LEU A 41 -0.90 -0.04 13.90
N LEU A 42 -1.08 0.67 12.78
CA LEU A 42 -1.34 2.11 12.79
C LEU A 42 -2.75 2.41 13.31
N THR A 43 -3.75 1.61 12.94
CA THR A 43 -5.11 1.69 13.50
C THR A 43 -5.06 1.56 15.02
N ALA A 44 -4.35 0.56 15.55
CA ALA A 44 -4.19 0.35 16.98
C ALA A 44 -3.49 1.52 17.70
N ARG A 45 -2.70 2.33 16.97
CA ARG A 45 -2.04 3.54 17.49
C ARG A 45 -2.90 4.81 17.35
N GLY A 46 -4.15 4.69 16.92
CA GLY A 46 -5.09 5.80 16.81
C GLY A 46 -4.99 6.60 15.51
N TYR A 47 -4.35 6.05 14.46
CA TYR A 47 -4.45 6.63 13.12
C TYR A 47 -5.76 6.21 12.45
N ASP A 48 -6.33 7.10 11.64
CA ASP A 48 -7.44 6.72 10.76
C ASP A 48 -6.89 6.10 9.47
N THR A 49 -7.16 4.81 9.28
CA THR A 49 -6.64 4.01 8.18
C THR A 49 -7.76 3.42 7.30
N ARG A 50 -9.01 3.89 7.46
CA ARG A 50 -10.18 3.28 6.81
C ARG A 50 -10.07 3.31 5.29
N ASP A 51 -9.56 4.41 4.75
CA ASP A 51 -9.39 4.62 3.31
C ASP A 51 -7.93 4.45 2.84
N THR A 52 -7.08 3.80 3.64
CA THR A 52 -5.67 3.61 3.29
C THR A 52 -5.53 2.71 2.07
N VAL A 53 -4.91 3.21 1.00
CA VAL A 53 -4.55 2.43 -0.18
C VAL A 53 -3.22 1.71 0.05
N LEU A 54 -3.21 0.38 -0.11
CA LEU A 54 -1.98 -0.41 -0.08
C LEU A 54 -1.36 -0.43 -1.47
N THR A 55 -0.11 -0.04 -1.62
CA THR A 55 0.53 0.08 -2.94
C THR A 55 1.81 -0.76 -3.02
N CYS A 56 1.93 -1.56 -4.06
CA CYS A 56 3.14 -2.32 -4.37
C CYS A 56 3.73 -1.84 -5.69
N TYR A 57 5.02 -1.51 -5.68
CA TYR A 57 5.79 -1.08 -6.84
C TYR A 57 6.80 -2.17 -7.18
N SER A 58 6.75 -2.71 -8.40
CA SER A 58 7.65 -3.79 -8.81
C SER A 58 8.24 -3.56 -10.20
N GLY A 59 9.57 -3.57 -10.29
CA GLY A 59 10.30 -3.58 -11.56
C GLY A 59 10.30 -4.95 -12.25
N ALA A 60 10.04 -6.03 -11.51
CA ALA A 60 9.99 -7.40 -12.04
C ALA A 60 8.57 -7.97 -12.16
N GLY A 61 7.53 -7.19 -11.81
CA GLY A 61 6.12 -7.58 -11.91
C GLY A 61 5.53 -8.21 -10.63
N PHE A 62 4.38 -8.85 -10.79
CA PHE A 62 3.54 -9.36 -9.70
C PHE A 62 3.09 -10.80 -9.97
N THR A 63 2.84 -11.58 -8.92
CA THR A 63 2.22 -12.91 -9.09
C THR A 63 0.77 -12.77 -9.52
N ARG A 64 0.20 -13.84 -10.12
CA ARG A 64 -1.19 -13.84 -10.59
C ARG A 64 -2.19 -13.64 -9.44
N GLU A 65 -1.90 -14.24 -8.30
CA GLU A 65 -2.73 -14.16 -7.09
C GLU A 65 -2.80 -12.70 -6.61
N LEU A 66 -1.65 -12.04 -6.53
CA LEU A 66 -1.60 -10.62 -6.17
C LEU A 66 -2.26 -9.75 -7.25
N GLY A 67 -2.07 -10.07 -8.53
CA GLY A 67 -2.74 -9.40 -9.64
C GLY A 67 -4.26 -9.42 -9.52
N ALA A 68 -4.84 -10.52 -9.03
CA ALA A 68 -6.28 -10.63 -8.81
C ALA A 68 -6.81 -9.77 -7.65
N GLU A 69 -5.94 -9.32 -6.73
CA GLU A 69 -6.33 -8.42 -5.64
C GLU A 69 -6.34 -6.93 -6.04
N ALA A 70 -5.81 -6.59 -7.23
CA ALA A 70 -5.76 -5.23 -7.73
C ALA A 70 -7.16 -4.59 -7.78
N GLY A 71 -7.28 -3.34 -7.36
CA GLY A 71 -8.55 -2.60 -7.32
C GLY A 71 -9.38 -2.80 -6.05
N SER A 72 -9.07 -3.79 -5.21
CA SER A 72 -9.75 -4.02 -3.91
C SER A 72 -9.05 -3.29 -2.76
N GLY A 73 -8.70 -2.00 -2.94
CA GLY A 73 -7.87 -1.24 -2.00
C GLY A 73 -6.37 -1.54 -2.09
N VAL A 74 -5.98 -2.38 -3.05
CA VAL A 74 -4.58 -2.65 -3.43
C VAL A 74 -4.32 -2.02 -4.80
N ARG A 75 -3.23 -1.26 -4.90
CA ARG A 75 -2.72 -0.69 -6.14
C ARG A 75 -1.39 -1.35 -6.49
N LEU A 76 -1.31 -1.87 -7.70
CA LEU A 76 -0.08 -2.41 -8.27
C LEU A 76 0.47 -1.39 -9.26
N VAL A 77 1.77 -1.16 -9.21
CA VAL A 77 2.48 -0.21 -10.07
C VAL A 77 3.69 -0.93 -10.65
N THR A 78 3.66 -1.12 -11.97
CA THR A 78 4.74 -1.73 -12.74
C THR A 78 5.76 -0.68 -13.17
N LEU A 79 6.83 -1.12 -13.84
CA LEU A 79 7.77 -0.21 -14.46
C LEU A 79 7.10 0.64 -15.54
N ASP A 80 6.24 0.03 -16.37
CA ASP A 80 5.56 0.72 -17.46
C ASP A 80 4.70 1.87 -16.94
N ASP A 81 3.97 1.65 -15.83
CA ASP A 81 3.15 2.68 -15.17
C ASP A 81 3.94 3.91 -14.66
N LEU A 82 5.27 3.80 -14.49
CA LEU A 82 6.12 4.88 -13.99
C LEU A 82 6.81 5.68 -15.11
N TYR A 83 6.94 5.09 -16.29
CA TYR A 83 7.66 5.68 -17.43
C TYR A 83 6.76 5.95 -18.63
N THR A 84 5.43 5.89 -18.47
CA THR A 84 4.44 6.41 -19.43
C THR A 84 3.60 7.52 -18.81
#